data_AF-A0AAE3VJU0-F1
#
_entry.id   AF-A0AAE3VJU0-F1
#
_cell.length_a   1.000
_cell.length_b   1.000
_cell.length_c   1.000
_cell.angle_alpha   90.00
_cell.angle_beta   90.00
_cell.angle_gamma   90.00
#
_symmetry.space_group_name_H-M   'P 1'
#
loop_
_entity.id
_entity.type
_entity.pdbx_description
1 polymer ?
#
loop_
_entity_poly.entity_id
_entity_poly.type
_entity_poly.pdbx_seq_one_letter_code
_entity_poly.pdbx_strand_id
1 'polypeptide(L)'
;MTGKKVLVLGGTGAMGVYLVPQLAAMGYDVTVVSLDDVVSDNPRIHYVKANAKDVNYQRELLKEHYDGIIDFLIYSTVEFHERHEVLLRNTDHYFLLSSYRIYDGHSVPITEECPRLVDASQDTEYLATDDYSLSKARAEDIVVKSGHKNWTIVRPAITYSKRRFQLVTLEAPIVVGRTMRGLPVIVPEAALKVQATMSWAGDVANLFAHLLFNPGALCERFTLATAEHRPWGEVAEYYKEIIGLKYIPVSTEDYLQILGGSKGAFYQLAYDRLFERIVDNSKVLRVTGLKQADFTTLRDGLEKELRTLPKDFSWGDGGATSANMDKYIQQKGL
;
A
#
# COMPACT_ATOMS: atom_id res chain seq x y z
N MET A 1 -33.61 -9.42 4.74
CA MET A 1 -32.51 -9.18 5.69
C MET A 1 -31.66 -8.07 5.10
N THR A 2 -31.52 -6.95 5.80
CA THR A 2 -30.62 -5.85 5.41
C THR A 2 -29.18 -6.35 5.43
N GLY A 3 -28.35 -5.94 4.47
CA GLY A 3 -26.94 -6.34 4.45
C GLY A 3 -26.20 -5.73 5.63
N LYS A 4 -25.04 -6.29 6.00
CA LYS A 4 -24.13 -5.63 6.95
C LYS A 4 -23.63 -4.33 6.34
N LYS A 5 -23.59 -3.27 7.14
CA LYS A 5 -23.09 -1.94 6.78
C LYS A 5 -21.58 -1.90 6.89
N VAL A 6 -20.90 -1.56 5.80
CA VAL A 6 -19.44 -1.43 5.78
C VAL A 6 -19.06 -0.01 5.40
N LEU A 7 -18.32 0.66 6.27
CA LEU A 7 -17.72 1.96 5.98
C LEU A 7 -16.31 1.77 5.43
N VAL A 8 -16.01 2.37 4.28
CA VAL A 8 -14.67 2.40 3.69
C VAL A 8 -14.18 3.84 3.64
N LEU A 9 -13.20 4.17 4.48
CA LEU A 9 -12.57 5.49 4.50
C LEU A 9 -11.42 5.52 3.49
N GLY A 10 -11.46 6.41 2.50
CA GLY A 10 -10.46 6.47 1.42
C GLY A 10 -10.64 5.40 0.33
N GLY A 11 -11.88 4.96 0.08
CA GLY A 11 -12.18 3.82 -0.79
C GLY A 11 -12.04 4.03 -2.31
N THR A 12 -11.63 5.20 -2.79
CA THR A 12 -11.39 5.47 -4.22
C THR A 12 -9.92 5.30 -4.65
N GLY A 13 -9.04 4.98 -3.70
CA GLY A 13 -7.62 4.73 -3.96
C GLY A 13 -7.31 3.34 -4.54
N ALA A 14 -6.01 3.03 -4.62
CA ALA A 14 -5.45 1.85 -5.29
C ALA A 14 -6.11 0.51 -4.92
N MET A 15 -6.38 0.27 -3.63
CA MET A 15 -7.03 -0.95 -3.15
C MET A 15 -8.56 -0.82 -3.14
N GLY A 16 -9.09 0.35 -2.78
CA GLY A 16 -10.53 0.57 -2.60
C GLY A 16 -11.33 0.36 -3.88
N VAL A 17 -10.79 0.75 -5.05
CA VAL A 17 -11.45 0.52 -6.35
C VAL A 17 -11.67 -0.95 -6.70
N TYR A 18 -10.95 -1.86 -6.05
CA TYR A 18 -11.13 -3.31 -6.17
C TYR A 18 -11.98 -3.88 -5.04
N LEU A 19 -11.74 -3.41 -3.80
CA LEU A 19 -12.43 -3.92 -2.62
C LEU A 19 -13.92 -3.53 -2.56
N VAL A 20 -14.26 -2.28 -2.86
CA VAL A 20 -15.65 -1.78 -2.72
C VAL A 20 -16.64 -2.57 -3.59
N PRO A 21 -16.40 -2.80 -4.90
CA PRO A 21 -17.27 -3.64 -5.71
C PRO A 21 -17.37 -5.07 -5.21
N GLN A 22 -16.28 -5.64 -4.69
CA GLN A 22 -16.25 -7.00 -4.16
C GLN A 22 -17.11 -7.13 -2.90
N LEU A 23 -17.00 -6.18 -1.96
CA LEU A 23 -17.83 -6.16 -0.75
C LEU A 23 -19.33 -6.07 -1.09
N ALA A 24 -19.69 -5.23 -2.06
CA ALA A 24 -21.07 -5.14 -2.53
C ALA A 24 -21.55 -6.44 -3.20
N ALA A 25 -20.69 -7.11 -3.97
CA ALA A 25 -20.99 -8.42 -4.56
C ALA A 25 -21.18 -9.53 -3.51
N MET A 26 -20.52 -9.41 -2.35
CA MET A 26 -20.74 -10.28 -1.19
C MET A 26 -22.04 -9.94 -0.42
N GLY A 27 -22.80 -8.93 -0.86
CA GLY A 27 -24.09 -8.55 -0.29
C GLY A 27 -24.03 -7.54 0.85
N TYR A 28 -22.88 -6.90 1.07
CA TYR A 28 -22.74 -5.82 2.05
C TYR A 28 -23.25 -4.49 1.49
N ASP A 29 -23.78 -3.65 2.37
CA ASP A 29 -24.17 -2.29 2.05
C ASP A 29 -22.98 -1.37 2.40
N VAL A 30 -22.33 -0.84 1.36
CA VAL A 30 -21.01 -0.20 1.46
C VAL A 30 -21.14 1.32 1.34
N THR A 31 -20.78 2.03 2.41
CA THR A 31 -20.60 3.49 2.39
C THR A 31 -19.13 3.79 2.17
N VAL A 32 -18.81 4.57 1.15
CA VAL A 32 -17.44 4.98 0.83
C VAL A 32 -17.30 6.48 1.05
N VAL A 33 -16.35 6.88 1.90
CA VAL A 33 -16.02 8.29 2.08
C VAL A 33 -14.69 8.60 1.40
N SER A 34 -14.69 9.53 0.47
CA SER A 34 -13.51 9.92 -0.31
C SER A 34 -13.50 11.40 -0.65
N LEU A 35 -12.34 11.93 -1.05
CA LEU A 35 -12.24 13.29 -1.59
C LEU A 35 -12.77 13.38 -3.03
N ASP A 36 -12.80 12.24 -3.74
CA ASP A 36 -13.27 12.17 -5.11
C ASP A 36 -14.79 12.22 -5.19
N ASP A 37 -15.26 12.77 -6.30
CA ASP A 37 -16.67 12.83 -6.68
C ASP A 37 -17.01 11.63 -7.56
N VAL A 38 -17.48 10.55 -6.94
CA VAL A 38 -17.76 9.28 -7.61
C VAL A 38 -19.22 8.90 -7.37
N VAL A 39 -19.86 8.36 -8.41
CA VAL A 39 -21.21 7.80 -8.32
C VAL A 39 -21.14 6.33 -8.73
N SER A 40 -21.94 5.49 -8.08
CA SER A 40 -22.11 4.09 -8.44
C SER A 40 -23.53 3.83 -8.89
N ASP A 41 -23.68 3.02 -9.93
CA ASP A 41 -24.98 2.48 -10.34
C ASP A 41 -25.38 1.25 -9.51
N ASN A 42 -24.49 0.76 -8.64
CA ASN A 42 -24.80 -0.35 -7.75
C ASN A 42 -25.57 0.17 -6.52
N PRO A 43 -26.81 -0.30 -6.27
CA PRO A 43 -27.64 0.19 -5.17
C PRO A 43 -27.07 -0.11 -3.77
N ARG A 44 -26.06 -0.99 -3.67
CA ARG A 44 -25.36 -1.30 -2.42
C ARG A 44 -24.15 -0.42 -2.15
N ILE A 45 -23.76 0.45 -3.08
CA ILE A 45 -22.56 1.29 -2.94
C ILE A 45 -23.00 2.75 -2.87
N HIS A 46 -22.74 3.38 -1.73
CA HIS A 46 -23.02 4.79 -1.50
C HIS A 46 -21.71 5.56 -1.34
N TYR A 47 -21.37 6.39 -2.33
CA TYR A 47 -20.23 7.29 -2.24
C TYR A 47 -20.62 8.62 -1.59
N VAL A 48 -19.79 9.09 -0.67
CA VAL A 48 -19.91 10.38 -0.01
C VAL A 48 -18.61 11.15 -0.18
N LYS A 49 -18.71 12.31 -0.83
CA LYS A 49 -17.58 13.22 -1.00
C LYS A 49 -17.35 14.02 0.26
N ALA A 50 -16.32 13.66 1.03
CA ALA A 50 -15.95 14.38 2.24
C ALA A 50 -14.50 14.09 2.65
N ASN A 51 -13.94 14.97 3.48
CA ASN A 51 -12.66 14.71 4.11
C ASN A 51 -12.85 13.87 5.39
N ALA A 52 -12.71 12.55 5.27
CA ALA A 52 -12.79 11.64 6.42
C ALA A 52 -11.67 11.86 7.48
N LYS A 53 -10.60 12.62 7.17
CA LYS A 53 -9.60 13.02 8.17
C LYS A 53 -10.06 14.20 9.03
N ASP A 54 -11.07 14.96 8.60
CA ASP A 54 -11.65 16.04 9.42
C ASP A 54 -12.32 15.44 10.65
N VAL A 55 -11.87 15.88 11.83
CA VAL A 55 -12.27 15.29 13.11
C VAL A 55 -13.76 15.52 13.40
N ASN A 56 -14.33 16.65 13.00
CA ASN A 56 -15.74 16.94 13.25
C ASN A 56 -16.63 16.11 12.33
N TYR A 57 -16.27 16.03 11.05
CA TYR A 57 -16.96 15.19 10.09
C TYR A 57 -16.91 13.71 10.51
N GLN A 58 -15.73 13.20 10.88
CA GLN A 58 -15.57 11.81 11.31
C GLN A 58 -16.40 11.50 12.56
N ARG A 59 -16.44 12.41 13.54
CA ARG A 59 -17.29 12.24 14.74
C ARG A 59 -18.78 12.22 14.40
N GLU A 60 -19.23 13.05 13.46
CA GLU A 60 -20.62 13.04 13.01
C GLU A 60 -20.96 11.73 12.28
N LEU A 61 -20.10 11.32 11.35
CA LEU A 61 -20.23 10.09 10.57
C LEU A 61 -20.33 8.85 11.49
N LEU A 62 -19.52 8.82 12.54
CA LEU A 62 -19.44 7.71 13.49
C LEU A 62 -20.43 7.83 14.66
N LYS A 63 -21.40 8.75 14.60
CA LYS A 63 -22.62 8.62 15.43
C LYS A 63 -23.48 7.47 14.96
N GLU A 64 -23.38 7.12 13.67
CA GLU A 64 -23.90 5.87 13.15
C GLU A 64 -22.95 4.72 13.48
N HIS A 65 -23.52 3.56 13.82
CA HIS A 65 -22.77 2.33 14.02
C HIS A 65 -22.67 1.56 12.69
N TYR A 66 -21.46 1.11 12.36
CA TYR A 66 -21.21 0.25 11.20
C TYR A 66 -20.88 -1.16 11.64
N ASP A 67 -21.29 -2.19 10.91
CA ASP A 67 -20.85 -3.54 11.23
C ASP A 67 -19.34 -3.66 11.01
N GLY A 68 -18.80 -3.03 9.95
CA GLY A 68 -17.37 -3.03 9.65
C GLY A 68 -16.84 -1.66 9.22
N ILE A 69 -15.62 -1.33 9.62
CA ILE A 69 -14.89 -0.15 9.15
C ILE A 69 -13.57 -0.60 8.54
N ILE A 70 -13.31 -0.18 7.30
CA ILE A 70 -12.02 -0.36 6.61
C ILE A 70 -11.39 1.01 6.43
N ASP A 71 -10.31 1.25 7.18
CA ASP A 71 -9.64 2.55 7.20
C ASP A 71 -8.39 2.54 6.32
N PHE A 72 -8.50 3.07 5.09
CA PHE A 72 -7.37 3.25 4.18
C PHE A 72 -6.65 4.58 4.34
N LEU A 73 -7.01 5.41 5.32
CA LEU A 73 -6.37 6.70 5.52
C LEU A 73 -4.96 6.54 6.10
N ILE A 74 -4.15 7.57 5.85
CA ILE A 74 -2.80 7.69 6.39
C ILE A 74 -2.83 8.77 7.47
N TYR A 75 -2.35 8.39 8.64
CA TYR A 75 -2.29 9.24 9.82
C TYR A 75 -0.86 9.34 10.32
N SER A 76 -0.50 10.49 10.87
CA SER A 76 0.60 10.55 11.84
C SER A 76 0.25 9.77 13.10
N THR A 77 1.24 9.48 13.93
CA THR A 77 1.01 8.81 15.22
C THR A 77 0.01 9.59 16.09
N VAL A 78 0.17 10.93 16.14
CA VAL A 78 -0.69 11.81 16.92
C VAL A 78 -2.12 11.83 16.36
N GLU A 79 -2.26 12.00 15.05
CA GLU A 79 -3.57 12.02 14.39
C GLU A 79 -4.36 10.74 14.67
N PHE A 80 -3.69 9.56 14.63
CA PHE A 80 -4.36 8.30 14.88
C PHE A 80 -4.75 8.12 16.37
N HIS A 81 -3.86 8.51 17.28
CA HIS A 81 -4.14 8.47 18.72
C HIS A 81 -5.40 9.27 19.08
N GLU A 82 -5.66 10.42 18.44
CA GLU A 82 -6.84 11.24 18.72
C GLU A 82 -8.18 10.64 18.27
N ARG A 83 -8.16 9.63 17.38
CA ARG A 83 -9.38 9.10 16.73
C ARG A 83 -9.61 7.60 16.87
N HIS A 84 -8.61 6.83 17.29
CA HIS A 84 -8.74 5.37 17.39
C HIS A 84 -9.93 4.93 18.26
N GLU A 85 -10.18 5.60 19.38
CA GLU A 85 -11.31 5.28 20.27
C GLU A 85 -12.67 5.44 19.58
N VAL A 86 -12.89 6.52 18.82
CA VAL A 86 -14.19 6.72 18.14
C VAL A 86 -14.38 5.70 17.01
N LEU A 87 -13.31 5.32 16.33
CA LEU A 87 -13.35 4.28 15.29
C LEU A 87 -13.66 2.90 15.89
N LEU A 88 -12.96 2.51 16.95
CA LEU A 88 -13.10 1.20 17.58
C LEU A 88 -14.43 1.05 18.33
N ARG A 89 -14.99 2.12 18.91
CA ARG A 89 -16.27 2.05 19.65
C ARG A 89 -17.51 1.97 18.79
N ASN A 90 -17.45 2.43 17.54
CA ASN A 90 -18.62 2.55 16.66
C ASN A 90 -18.61 1.53 15.52
N THR A 91 -17.99 0.36 15.76
CA THR A 91 -17.98 -0.75 14.80
C THR A 91 -17.90 -2.12 15.47
N ASP A 92 -18.43 -3.15 14.81
CA ASP A 92 -18.23 -4.55 15.24
C ASP A 92 -16.90 -5.12 14.73
N HIS A 93 -16.31 -4.55 13.67
CA HIS A 93 -15.04 -4.99 13.11
C HIS A 93 -14.26 -3.83 12.47
N TYR A 94 -13.17 -3.40 13.08
CA TYR A 94 -12.28 -2.35 12.60
C TYR A 94 -11.04 -2.91 11.90
N PHE A 95 -10.73 -2.44 10.69
CA PHE A 95 -9.49 -2.76 9.99
C PHE A 95 -8.54 -1.56 10.03
N LEU A 96 -7.41 -1.72 10.72
CA LEU A 96 -6.30 -0.77 10.65
C LEU A 96 -5.41 -1.10 9.46
N LEU A 97 -5.28 -0.17 8.50
CA LEU A 97 -4.26 -0.26 7.47
C LEU A 97 -2.88 0.08 8.04
N SER A 98 -2.10 -0.95 8.37
CA SER A 98 -0.66 -0.89 8.60
C SER A 98 0.10 -1.11 7.28
N SER A 99 1.34 -1.59 7.34
CA SER A 99 2.20 -1.78 6.17
C SER A 99 3.22 -2.89 6.42
N TYR A 100 3.59 -3.66 5.40
CA TYR A 100 4.72 -4.58 5.52
C TYR A 100 6.07 -3.85 5.68
N ARG A 101 6.13 -2.55 5.33
CA ARG A 101 7.34 -1.71 5.50
C ARG A 101 7.81 -1.63 6.95
N ILE A 102 6.94 -1.96 7.91
CA ILE A 102 7.30 -1.92 9.32
C ILE A 102 8.32 -3.01 9.69
N TYR A 103 8.43 -4.11 8.95
CA TYR A 103 9.34 -5.20 9.33
C TYR A 103 10.80 -4.80 9.12
N ASP A 104 11.67 -5.23 10.02
CA ASP A 104 13.11 -4.90 10.07
C ASP A 104 13.97 -5.51 8.96
N GLY A 105 13.41 -6.47 8.19
CA GLY A 105 14.07 -7.07 7.04
C GLY A 105 15.19 -8.06 7.36
N HIS A 106 15.37 -8.45 8.64
CA HIS A 106 16.44 -9.38 9.04
C HIS A 106 16.04 -10.86 8.97
N SER A 107 14.73 -11.14 8.96
CA SER A 107 14.19 -12.50 8.90
C SER A 107 13.49 -12.75 7.56
N VAL A 108 13.84 -13.86 6.91
CA VAL A 108 13.22 -14.33 5.66
C VAL A 108 12.83 -15.81 5.76
N PRO A 109 11.62 -16.22 5.33
CA PRO A 109 10.55 -15.35 4.87
C PRO A 109 9.97 -14.47 6.01
N ILE A 110 9.44 -13.30 5.65
CA ILE A 110 8.77 -12.38 6.54
C ILE A 110 7.41 -12.98 6.93
N THR A 111 7.19 -13.08 8.24
CA THR A 111 5.92 -13.47 8.86
C THR A 111 5.47 -12.37 9.83
N GLU A 112 4.25 -12.46 10.36
CA GLU A 112 3.75 -11.44 11.30
C GLU A 112 4.49 -11.41 12.64
N GLU A 113 5.26 -12.46 12.96
CA GLU A 113 6.10 -12.58 14.16
C GLU A 113 7.50 -11.94 13.98
N CYS A 114 7.86 -11.56 12.75
CA CYS A 114 9.13 -10.88 12.51
C CYS A 114 9.17 -9.51 13.22
N PRO A 115 10.34 -9.09 13.75
CA PRO A 115 10.43 -7.82 14.45
C PRO A 115 10.09 -6.63 13.54
N ARG A 116 9.53 -5.58 14.15
CA ARG A 116 9.30 -4.30 13.47
C ARG A 116 10.51 -3.40 13.67
N LEU A 117 10.75 -2.51 12.72
CA LEU A 117 11.74 -1.45 12.78
C LEU A 117 11.64 -0.62 14.06
N VAL A 118 10.43 -0.33 14.53
CA VAL A 118 10.21 0.42 15.78
C VAL A 118 10.69 -0.33 17.02
N ASP A 119 10.75 -1.66 16.97
CA ASP A 119 11.17 -2.52 18.08
C ASP A 119 12.66 -2.89 18.01
N ALA A 120 13.23 -2.97 16.80
CA ALA A 120 14.55 -3.58 16.56
C ALA A 120 15.65 -2.61 16.06
N SER A 121 15.28 -1.49 15.44
CA SER A 121 16.27 -0.57 14.86
C SER A 121 17.18 0.04 15.93
N GLN A 122 18.46 0.23 15.60
CA GLN A 122 19.44 0.93 16.44
C GLN A 122 19.66 2.39 16.03
N ASP A 123 19.03 2.83 14.93
CA ASP A 123 19.10 4.20 14.43
C ASP A 123 18.16 5.10 15.24
N THR A 124 18.73 5.73 16.27
CA THR A 124 17.99 6.60 17.19
C THR A 124 17.42 7.84 16.52
N GLU A 125 18.05 8.33 15.45
CA GLU A 125 17.55 9.48 14.70
C GLU A 125 16.32 9.08 13.89
N TYR A 126 16.38 7.95 13.18
CA TYR A 126 15.23 7.39 12.48
C TYR A 126 14.07 7.14 13.45
N LEU A 127 14.33 6.47 14.58
CA LEU A 127 13.33 6.17 15.60
C LEU A 127 12.69 7.41 16.22
N ALA A 128 13.34 8.58 16.20
CA ALA A 128 12.77 9.84 16.65
C ALA A 128 11.83 10.49 15.62
N THR A 129 11.83 10.03 14.36
CA THR A 129 10.94 10.54 13.32
C THR A 129 9.53 9.95 13.41
N ASP A 130 8.60 10.49 12.62
CA ASP A 130 7.29 9.88 12.32
C ASP A 130 7.23 9.38 10.87
N ASP A 131 8.33 8.78 10.40
CA ASP A 131 8.37 8.12 9.08
C ASP A 131 7.18 7.17 8.89
N TYR A 132 6.78 6.96 7.64
CA TYR A 132 5.65 6.10 7.28
C TYR A 132 5.71 4.72 7.96
N SER A 133 6.87 4.06 8.02
CA SER A 133 6.98 2.75 8.68
C SER A 133 6.77 2.85 10.19
N LEU A 134 7.30 3.90 10.82
CA LEU A 134 7.21 4.08 12.27
C LEU A 134 5.81 4.50 12.70
N SER A 135 5.19 5.44 12.01
CA SER A 135 3.80 5.86 12.27
C SER A 135 2.81 4.70 12.14
N LYS A 136 2.96 3.86 11.10
CA LYS A 136 2.13 2.65 10.94
C LYS A 136 2.35 1.65 12.08
N ALA A 137 3.61 1.38 12.47
CA ALA A 137 3.90 0.46 13.58
C ALA A 137 3.36 1.00 14.93
N ARG A 138 3.50 2.29 15.20
CA ARG A 138 2.95 2.94 16.41
C ARG A 138 1.43 2.94 16.43
N ALA A 139 0.78 3.07 15.27
CA ALA A 139 -0.67 2.92 15.17
C ALA A 139 -1.13 1.50 15.56
N GLU A 140 -0.36 0.45 15.22
CA GLU A 140 -0.64 -0.91 15.71
C GLU A 140 -0.58 -0.98 17.23
N ASP A 141 0.43 -0.37 17.85
CA ASP A 141 0.56 -0.34 19.31
C ASP A 141 -0.62 0.35 19.98
N ILE A 142 -1.10 1.47 19.40
CA ILE A 142 -2.27 2.19 19.89
C ILE A 142 -3.50 1.27 19.88
N VAL A 143 -3.79 0.60 18.75
CA VAL A 143 -4.93 -0.32 18.64
C VAL A 143 -4.81 -1.47 19.63
N VAL A 144 -3.64 -2.09 19.74
CA VAL A 144 -3.41 -3.26 20.61
C VAL A 144 -3.56 -2.88 22.09
N LYS A 145 -3.08 -1.69 22.48
CA LYS A 145 -3.15 -1.18 23.86
C LYS A 145 -4.50 -0.56 24.22
N SER A 146 -5.39 -0.33 23.25
CA SER A 146 -6.71 0.27 23.48
C SER A 146 -7.66 -0.57 24.33
N GLY A 147 -7.40 -1.89 24.45
CA GLY A 147 -8.26 -2.83 25.18
C GLY A 147 -9.43 -3.37 24.35
N HIS A 148 -9.75 -2.76 23.20
CA HIS A 148 -10.75 -3.27 22.26
C HIS A 148 -10.32 -4.61 21.64
N LYS A 149 -11.31 -5.41 21.24
CA LYS A 149 -11.11 -6.76 20.68
C LYS A 149 -11.71 -6.98 19.28
N ASN A 150 -12.25 -5.92 18.71
CA ASN A 150 -12.95 -5.90 17.44
C ASN A 150 -12.05 -5.48 16.27
N TRP A 151 -10.72 -5.54 16.38
CA TRP A 151 -9.82 -5.05 15.35
C TRP A 151 -9.14 -6.17 14.57
N THR A 152 -8.82 -5.89 13.31
CA THR A 152 -7.85 -6.62 12.48
C THR A 152 -6.80 -5.61 12.00
N ILE A 153 -5.52 -5.96 12.11
CA ILE A 153 -4.43 -5.16 11.55
C ILE A 153 -3.96 -5.84 10.26
N VAL A 154 -3.87 -5.06 9.19
CA VAL A 154 -3.43 -5.56 7.89
C VAL A 154 -2.19 -4.81 7.43
N ARG A 155 -1.22 -5.55 6.89
CA ARG A 155 0.09 -5.07 6.45
C ARG A 155 0.27 -5.40 4.97
N PRO A 156 -0.38 -4.67 4.04
CA PRO A 156 -0.22 -4.97 2.62
C PRO A 156 1.25 -4.83 2.19
N ALA A 157 1.68 -5.71 1.29
CA ALA A 157 2.92 -5.53 0.54
C ALA A 157 2.77 -4.38 -0.48
N ILE A 158 3.80 -4.14 -1.29
CA ILE A 158 3.73 -3.16 -2.38
C ILE A 158 2.56 -3.55 -3.30
N THR A 159 1.56 -2.68 -3.37
CA THR A 159 0.31 -2.98 -4.08
C THR A 159 0.19 -2.13 -5.33
N TYR A 160 0.24 -2.75 -6.50
CA TYR A 160 0.05 -2.08 -7.79
C TYR A 160 -1.39 -2.20 -8.29
N SER A 161 -1.84 -1.21 -9.06
CA SER A 161 -3.24 -1.05 -9.48
C SER A 161 -3.35 -0.14 -10.70
N LYS A 162 -4.58 0.16 -11.13
CA LYS A 162 -4.93 0.92 -12.35
C LYS A 162 -4.07 2.13 -12.62
N ARG A 163 -3.73 2.89 -11.58
CA ARG A 163 -2.93 4.12 -11.70
C ARG A 163 -1.76 4.18 -10.71
N ARG A 164 -1.40 3.04 -10.12
CA ARG A 164 -0.31 2.95 -9.15
C ARG A 164 0.65 1.83 -9.57
N PHE A 165 1.85 2.23 -9.92
CA PHE A 165 2.95 1.37 -10.34
C PHE A 165 4.20 1.81 -9.60
N GLN A 166 5.01 0.84 -9.19
CA GLN A 166 6.23 1.12 -8.45
C GLN A 166 7.41 0.34 -9.03
N LEU A 167 8.58 0.94 -8.98
CA LEU A 167 9.87 0.31 -9.25
C LEU A 167 10.89 0.86 -8.26
N VAL A 168 11.36 0.02 -7.34
CA VAL A 168 12.16 0.45 -6.19
C VAL A 168 11.39 1.54 -5.42
N THR A 169 11.95 2.74 -5.19
CA THR A 169 11.25 3.84 -4.50
C THR A 169 10.37 4.69 -5.42
N LEU A 170 10.42 4.45 -6.74
CA LEU A 170 9.76 5.29 -7.73
C LEU A 170 8.28 4.94 -7.87
N GLU A 171 7.46 5.96 -8.13
CA GLU A 171 6.02 5.84 -8.39
C GLU A 171 5.72 6.02 -9.89
N ALA A 172 4.47 5.76 -10.28
CA ALA A 172 4.04 5.71 -11.67
C ALA A 172 4.35 6.95 -12.52
N PRO A 173 4.28 8.21 -12.02
CA PRO A 173 4.71 9.38 -12.78
C PRO A 173 6.15 9.31 -13.30
N ILE A 174 7.04 8.67 -12.54
CA ILE A 174 8.42 8.45 -12.95
C ILE A 174 8.51 7.21 -13.81
N VAL A 175 8.05 6.05 -13.31
CA VAL A 175 8.25 4.76 -14.01
C VAL A 175 7.51 4.71 -15.34
N VAL A 176 6.19 4.95 -15.31
CA VAL A 176 5.34 4.88 -16.49
C VAL A 176 5.39 6.20 -17.26
N GLY A 177 5.30 7.33 -16.55
CA GLY A 177 5.25 8.66 -17.18
C GLY A 177 6.53 9.06 -17.92
N ARG A 178 7.73 8.68 -17.45
CA ARG A 178 8.97 8.89 -18.24
C ARG A 178 9.06 7.92 -19.42
N THR A 179 8.70 6.65 -19.20
CA THR A 179 8.70 5.64 -20.27
C THR A 179 7.80 6.04 -21.44
N MET A 180 6.59 6.52 -21.18
CA MET A 180 5.67 7.01 -22.22
C MET A 180 6.20 8.23 -22.99
N ARG A 181 7.11 9.02 -22.38
CA ARG A 181 7.82 10.12 -23.03
C ARG A 181 9.13 9.69 -23.72
N GLY A 182 9.45 8.40 -23.71
CA GLY A 182 10.70 7.86 -24.25
C GLY A 182 11.94 8.21 -23.44
N LEU A 183 11.77 8.69 -22.20
CA LEU A 183 12.87 9.10 -21.31
C LEU A 183 13.30 7.92 -20.43
N PRO A 184 14.61 7.71 -20.21
CA PRO A 184 15.09 6.65 -19.33
C PRO A 184 14.83 6.96 -17.86
N VAL A 185 14.71 5.92 -17.04
CA VAL A 185 14.51 5.99 -15.59
C VAL A 185 15.79 5.58 -14.87
N ILE A 186 16.22 6.37 -13.89
CA ILE A 186 17.39 6.02 -13.09
C ILE A 186 16.97 5.17 -11.89
N VAL A 187 17.69 4.08 -11.62
CA VAL A 187 17.44 3.15 -10.51
C VAL A 187 18.73 2.89 -9.72
N PRO A 188 18.67 2.59 -8.42
CA PRO A 188 19.87 2.29 -7.64
C PRO A 188 20.34 0.87 -7.95
N GLU A 189 21.58 0.72 -8.38
CA GLU A 189 22.18 -0.57 -8.75
C GLU A 189 22.10 -1.57 -7.59
N ALA A 190 22.31 -1.09 -6.36
CA ALA A 190 22.26 -1.90 -5.14
C ALA A 190 20.90 -2.60 -4.93
N ALA A 191 19.80 -2.06 -5.45
CA ALA A 191 18.48 -2.66 -5.29
C ALA A 191 18.20 -3.78 -6.30
N LEU A 192 18.88 -3.82 -7.45
CA LEU A 192 18.48 -4.68 -8.58
C LEU A 192 18.46 -6.18 -8.25
N LYS A 193 19.28 -6.62 -7.28
CA LYS A 193 19.36 -8.02 -6.85
C LYS A 193 18.46 -8.35 -5.64
N VAL A 194 17.89 -7.33 -5.00
CA VAL A 194 17.10 -7.47 -3.77
C VAL A 194 15.69 -7.95 -4.11
N GLN A 195 15.21 -8.96 -3.39
CA GLN A 195 13.86 -9.52 -3.60
C GLN A 195 12.79 -8.55 -3.13
N ALA A 196 11.79 -8.33 -3.99
CA ALA A 196 10.60 -7.56 -3.72
C ALA A 196 9.35 -8.43 -3.84
N THR A 197 8.47 -8.34 -2.85
CA THR A 197 7.10 -8.84 -2.95
C THR A 197 6.18 -7.70 -3.39
N MET A 198 5.52 -7.89 -4.53
CA MET A 198 4.54 -6.96 -5.10
C MET A 198 3.26 -7.73 -5.40
N SER A 199 2.10 -7.19 -5.02
CA SER A 199 0.82 -7.86 -5.19
C SER A 199 -0.16 -6.97 -5.96
N TRP A 200 -0.95 -7.58 -6.84
CA TRP A 200 -2.01 -6.88 -7.54
C TRP A 200 -3.11 -6.48 -6.56
N ALA A 201 -3.63 -5.25 -6.70
CA ALA A 201 -4.65 -4.73 -5.81
C ALA A 201 -5.95 -5.57 -5.78
N GLY A 202 -6.26 -6.30 -6.84
CA GLY A 202 -7.40 -7.23 -6.87
C GLY A 202 -7.21 -8.42 -5.91
N ASP A 203 -6.01 -9.01 -5.86
CA ASP A 203 -5.73 -10.11 -4.93
C ASP A 203 -5.67 -9.62 -3.48
N VAL A 204 -5.10 -8.43 -3.26
CA VAL A 204 -5.10 -7.78 -1.94
C VAL A 204 -6.53 -7.48 -1.48
N ALA A 205 -7.37 -6.94 -2.36
CA ALA A 205 -8.80 -6.73 -2.09
C ALA A 205 -9.53 -8.05 -1.78
N ASN A 206 -9.18 -9.13 -2.48
CA ASN A 206 -9.77 -10.44 -2.23
C ASN A 206 -9.42 -10.98 -0.83
N LEU A 207 -8.15 -10.85 -0.42
CA LEU A 207 -7.71 -11.17 0.94
C LEU A 207 -8.46 -10.33 1.99
N PHE A 208 -8.56 -9.01 1.78
CA PHE A 208 -9.32 -8.10 2.65
C PHE A 208 -10.76 -8.55 2.84
N ALA A 209 -11.47 -8.81 1.74
CA ALA A 209 -12.88 -9.12 1.75
C ALA A 209 -13.19 -10.43 2.52
N HIS A 210 -12.29 -11.41 2.45
CA HIS A 210 -12.43 -12.70 3.16
C HIS A 210 -11.99 -12.66 4.63
N LEU A 211 -11.26 -11.63 5.05
CA LEU A 211 -10.98 -11.38 6.46
C LEU A 211 -12.12 -10.61 7.15
N LEU A 212 -12.84 -9.76 6.41
CA LEU A 212 -13.93 -8.97 6.98
C LEU A 212 -15.02 -9.89 7.55
N PHE A 213 -15.37 -9.66 8.82
CA PHE A 213 -16.31 -10.47 9.61
C PHE A 213 -15.90 -11.94 9.83
N ASN A 214 -14.66 -12.31 9.51
CA ASN A 214 -14.12 -13.62 9.87
C ASN A 214 -13.72 -13.61 11.36
N PRO A 215 -14.30 -14.47 12.22
CA PRO A 215 -13.94 -14.52 13.64
C PRO A 215 -12.46 -14.80 13.88
N GLY A 216 -11.81 -15.55 12.99
CA GLY A 216 -10.37 -15.84 13.05
C GLY A 216 -9.47 -14.66 12.69
N ALA A 217 -10.04 -13.52 12.28
CA ALA A 217 -9.30 -12.29 12.03
C ALA A 217 -9.33 -11.30 13.22
N LEU A 218 -10.26 -11.47 14.16
CA LEU A 218 -10.37 -10.58 15.31
C LEU A 218 -9.13 -10.67 16.21
N CYS A 219 -8.62 -9.51 16.62
CA CYS A 219 -7.38 -9.35 17.37
C CYS A 219 -6.12 -9.90 16.67
N GLU A 220 -6.16 -10.04 15.34
CA GLU A 220 -5.05 -10.60 14.58
C GLU A 220 -4.39 -9.58 13.65
N ARG A 221 -3.17 -9.95 13.25
CA ARG A 221 -2.35 -9.23 12.27
C ARG A 221 -2.17 -10.11 11.05
N PHE A 222 -2.26 -9.53 9.85
CA PHE A 222 -2.05 -10.24 8.59
C PHE A 222 -1.21 -9.41 7.62
N THR A 223 -0.20 -10.03 7.02
CA THR A 223 0.49 -9.49 5.85
C THR A 223 -0.34 -9.83 4.63
N LEU A 224 -0.82 -8.81 3.92
CA LEU A 224 -1.64 -9.01 2.72
C LEU A 224 -0.75 -8.97 1.49
N ALA A 225 -0.35 -10.15 1.04
CA ALA A 225 0.51 -10.33 -0.12
C ALA A 225 0.30 -11.69 -0.77
N THR A 226 0.72 -11.81 -2.02
CA THR A 226 1.07 -13.09 -2.62
C THR A 226 2.43 -13.53 -2.07
N ALA A 227 2.74 -14.83 -2.15
CA ALA A 227 4.08 -15.35 -1.84
C ALA A 227 5.07 -15.20 -3.01
N GLU A 228 4.64 -14.60 -4.14
CA GLU A 228 5.53 -14.36 -5.27
C GLU A 228 6.44 -13.17 -4.98
N HIS A 229 7.73 -13.36 -5.23
CA HIS A 229 8.74 -12.33 -5.11
C HIS A 229 9.70 -12.38 -6.31
N ARG A 230 10.25 -11.21 -6.66
CA ARG A 230 11.22 -11.03 -7.75
C ARG A 230 12.29 -10.02 -7.38
N PRO A 231 13.54 -10.18 -7.83
CA PRO A 231 14.52 -9.10 -7.76
C PRO A 231 13.99 -7.84 -8.44
N TRP A 232 14.31 -6.65 -7.93
CA TRP A 232 13.91 -5.39 -8.57
C TRP A 232 14.37 -5.28 -10.04
N GLY A 233 15.50 -5.89 -10.39
CA GLY A 233 15.99 -5.96 -11.77
C GLY A 233 15.06 -6.76 -12.68
N GLU A 234 14.47 -7.85 -12.20
CA GLU A 234 13.50 -8.62 -12.98
C GLU A 234 12.17 -7.85 -13.12
N VAL A 235 11.75 -7.14 -12.06
CA VAL A 235 10.60 -6.22 -12.15
C VAL A 235 10.84 -5.11 -13.19
N ALA A 236 12.06 -4.57 -13.26
CA ALA A 236 12.43 -3.58 -14.28
C ALA A 236 12.35 -4.18 -15.70
N GLU A 237 12.80 -5.42 -15.88
CA GLU A 237 12.67 -6.13 -17.16
C GLU A 237 11.20 -6.38 -17.54
N TYR A 238 10.30 -6.67 -16.59
CA TYR A 238 8.86 -6.73 -16.89
C TYR A 238 8.34 -5.41 -17.44
N TYR A 239 8.66 -4.27 -16.81
CA TYR A 239 8.28 -2.96 -17.35
C TYR A 239 8.89 -2.70 -18.73
N LYS A 240 10.13 -3.15 -18.97
CA LYS A 240 10.81 -3.02 -20.26
C LYS A 240 10.10 -3.82 -21.36
N GLU A 241 9.72 -5.05 -21.08
CA GLU A 241 8.98 -5.90 -22.02
C GLU A 241 7.57 -5.38 -22.30
N ILE A 242 6.86 -4.88 -21.28
CA ILE A 242 5.44 -4.51 -21.41
C ILE A 242 5.27 -3.11 -22.02
N ILE A 243 6.05 -2.12 -21.57
CA ILE A 243 5.88 -0.71 -21.96
C ILE A 243 7.15 -0.05 -22.54
N GLY A 244 8.25 -0.80 -22.71
CA GLY A 244 9.48 -0.26 -23.31
C GLY A 244 10.33 0.58 -22.37
N LEU A 245 10.24 0.35 -21.05
CA LEU A 245 11.11 1.01 -20.06
C LEU A 245 12.59 0.89 -20.44
N LYS A 246 13.27 2.03 -20.46
CA LYS A 246 14.74 2.10 -20.46
C LYS A 246 15.17 2.52 -19.06
N TYR A 247 16.08 1.78 -18.43
CA TYR A 247 16.58 2.14 -17.11
C TYR A 247 18.11 2.21 -17.06
N ILE A 248 18.63 3.08 -16.19
CA ILE A 248 20.05 3.32 -15.97
C ILE A 248 20.36 3.04 -14.50
N PRO A 249 21.12 1.98 -14.18
CA PRO A 249 21.61 1.74 -12.84
C PRO A 249 22.66 2.79 -12.44
N VAL A 250 22.57 3.31 -11.21
CA VAL A 250 23.56 4.24 -10.64
C VAL A 250 23.89 3.87 -9.19
N SER A 251 24.93 4.48 -8.62
CA SER A 251 25.27 4.32 -7.22
C SER A 251 24.14 4.78 -6.30
N THR A 252 24.06 4.21 -5.09
CA THR A 252 23.08 4.64 -4.07
C THR A 252 23.16 6.13 -3.76
N GLU A 253 24.38 6.69 -3.74
CA GLU A 253 24.60 8.12 -3.47
C GLU A 253 24.02 9.00 -4.58
N ASP A 254 24.35 8.71 -5.85
CA ASP A 254 23.81 9.44 -6.99
C ASP A 254 22.29 9.33 -7.04
N TYR A 255 21.75 8.14 -6.79
CA TYR A 255 20.30 7.91 -6.74
C TYR A 255 19.61 8.77 -5.69
N LEU A 256 20.14 8.83 -4.47
CA LEU A 256 19.57 9.64 -3.39
C LEU A 256 19.66 11.14 -3.69
N GLN A 257 20.74 11.60 -4.32
CA GLN A 257 20.84 13.00 -4.78
C GLN A 257 19.80 13.33 -5.86
N ILE A 258 19.53 12.41 -6.78
CA ILE A 258 18.46 12.56 -7.79
C ILE A 258 17.09 12.67 -7.12
N LEU A 259 16.85 11.94 -6.03
CA LEU A 259 15.64 12.05 -5.20
C LEU A 259 15.63 13.29 -4.27
N GLY A 260 16.57 14.23 -4.46
CA GLY A 260 16.64 15.48 -3.72
C GLY A 260 17.35 15.39 -2.37
N GLY A 261 18.04 14.29 -2.07
CA GLY A 261 18.85 14.14 -0.85
C GLY A 261 18.04 14.09 0.46
N SER A 262 16.73 13.82 0.38
CA SER A 262 15.87 13.82 1.57
C SER A 262 16.08 12.58 2.45
N LYS A 263 15.99 12.76 3.78
CA LYS A 263 16.03 11.63 4.73
C LYS A 263 14.90 10.63 4.50
N GLY A 264 13.71 11.09 4.09
CA GLY A 264 12.60 10.21 3.74
C GLY A 264 12.93 9.26 2.59
N ALA A 265 13.58 9.77 1.53
CA ALA A 265 14.05 8.93 0.42
C ALA A 265 15.12 7.94 0.87
N PHE A 266 16.03 8.37 1.76
CA PHE A 266 17.01 7.48 2.37
C PHE A 266 16.34 6.36 3.18
N TYR A 267 15.42 6.67 4.10
CA TYR A 267 14.74 5.66 4.91
C TYR A 267 13.89 4.71 4.06
N GLN A 268 13.20 5.20 3.03
CA GLN A 268 12.45 4.34 2.11
C GLN A 268 13.37 3.38 1.35
N LEU A 269 14.56 3.82 0.96
CA LEU A 269 15.53 2.96 0.28
C LEU A 269 16.16 1.96 1.25
N ALA A 270 16.78 2.47 2.32
CA ALA A 270 17.60 1.71 3.26
C ALA A 270 16.80 0.76 4.15
N TYR A 271 15.60 1.16 4.60
CA TYR A 271 14.77 0.38 5.53
C TYR A 271 13.59 -0.32 4.85
N ASP A 272 13.61 -0.41 3.53
CA ASP A 272 12.58 -1.15 2.81
C ASP A 272 13.04 -1.70 1.46
N ARG A 273 13.46 -0.84 0.53
CA ARG A 273 13.79 -1.29 -0.83
C ARG A 273 15.11 -2.06 -0.95
N LEU A 274 15.97 -1.97 0.07
CA LEU A 274 17.20 -2.76 0.21
C LEU A 274 17.07 -3.93 1.19
N PHE A 275 15.87 -4.22 1.69
CA PHE A 275 15.60 -5.41 2.49
C PHE A 275 15.07 -6.55 1.62
N GLU A 276 15.42 -7.80 1.95
CA GLU A 276 14.87 -8.98 1.29
C GLU A 276 13.39 -9.14 1.67
N ARG A 277 12.50 -8.62 0.83
CA ARG A 277 11.05 -8.64 1.05
C ARG A 277 10.47 -9.91 0.45
N ILE A 278 10.80 -11.06 1.04
CA ILE A 278 10.20 -12.36 0.73
C ILE A 278 9.12 -12.61 1.78
N VAL A 279 7.84 -12.63 1.40
CA VAL A 279 6.71 -12.73 2.35
C VAL A 279 6.13 -14.14 2.39
N ASP A 280 5.90 -14.65 3.59
CA ASP A 280 5.02 -15.80 3.82
C ASP A 280 3.57 -15.34 3.95
N ASN A 281 2.66 -15.95 3.20
CA ASN A 281 1.23 -15.67 3.27
C ASN A 281 0.40 -16.85 3.81
N SER A 282 1.04 -17.86 4.39
CA SER A 282 0.37 -19.09 4.85
C SER A 282 -0.70 -18.80 5.91
N LYS A 283 -0.46 -17.81 6.78
CA LYS A 283 -1.41 -17.37 7.81
C LYS A 283 -2.71 -16.85 7.20
N VAL A 284 -2.62 -15.89 6.28
CA VAL A 284 -3.82 -15.28 5.68
C VAL A 284 -4.56 -16.28 4.79
N LEU A 285 -3.86 -17.15 4.07
CA LEU A 285 -4.48 -18.21 3.27
C LEU A 285 -5.25 -19.20 4.13
N ARG A 286 -4.69 -19.61 5.29
CA ARG A 286 -5.37 -20.51 6.22
C ARG A 286 -6.67 -19.92 6.78
N VAL A 287 -6.68 -18.62 7.10
CA VAL A 287 -7.86 -17.95 7.67
C VAL A 287 -8.93 -17.66 6.60
N THR A 288 -8.51 -17.27 5.40
CA THR A 288 -9.43 -16.92 4.30
C THR A 288 -9.92 -18.14 3.51
N GLY A 289 -9.20 -19.25 3.54
CA GLY A 289 -9.45 -20.43 2.70
C GLY A 289 -9.03 -20.26 1.24
N LEU A 290 -8.44 -19.12 0.88
CA LEU A 290 -7.91 -18.85 -0.45
C LEU A 290 -6.64 -19.67 -0.71
N LYS A 291 -6.23 -19.80 -1.98
CA LYS A 291 -5.02 -20.52 -2.37
C LYS A 291 -4.08 -19.61 -3.16
N GLN A 292 -2.79 -19.77 -2.93
CA GLN A 292 -1.74 -19.05 -3.68
C GLN A 292 -1.87 -19.23 -5.20
N ALA A 293 -2.33 -20.39 -5.66
CA ALA A 293 -2.50 -20.69 -7.07
C ALA A 293 -3.61 -19.87 -7.76
N ASP A 294 -4.51 -19.26 -6.99
CA ASP A 294 -5.61 -18.45 -7.51
C ASP A 294 -5.22 -16.98 -7.68
N PHE A 295 -4.03 -16.58 -7.21
CA PHE A 295 -3.56 -15.19 -7.30
C PHE A 295 -2.89 -14.89 -8.63
N THR A 296 -3.00 -13.62 -9.03
CA THR A 296 -2.43 -13.11 -10.27
C THR A 296 -0.91 -13.02 -10.12
N THR A 297 -0.18 -13.54 -11.10
CA THR A 297 1.28 -13.40 -11.11
C THR A 297 1.67 -11.93 -11.23
N LEU A 298 2.84 -11.55 -10.71
CA LEU A 298 3.35 -10.18 -10.79
C LEU A 298 3.38 -9.68 -12.23
N ARG A 299 3.89 -10.49 -13.15
CA ARG A 299 3.99 -10.14 -14.57
C ARG A 299 2.60 -9.94 -15.20
N ASP A 300 1.67 -10.88 -14.99
CA ASP A 300 0.33 -10.82 -15.59
C ASP A 300 -0.48 -9.65 -15.06
N GLY A 301 -0.37 -9.36 -13.76
CA GLY A 301 -1.06 -8.23 -13.16
C GLY A 301 -0.50 -6.90 -13.65
N LEU A 302 0.84 -6.76 -13.76
CA LEU A 302 1.45 -5.57 -14.36
C LEU A 302 0.99 -5.40 -15.81
N GLU A 303 1.01 -6.47 -16.61
CA GLU A 303 0.58 -6.45 -18.02
C GLU A 303 -0.89 -6.04 -18.15
N LYS A 304 -1.77 -6.59 -17.30
CA LYS A 304 -3.19 -6.25 -17.24
C LYS A 304 -3.43 -4.78 -16.92
N GLU A 305 -2.84 -4.26 -15.84
CA GLU A 305 -3.07 -2.87 -15.42
C GLU A 305 -2.43 -1.88 -16.41
N LEU A 306 -1.23 -2.15 -16.92
CA LEU A 306 -0.54 -1.26 -17.87
C LEU A 306 -1.27 -1.19 -19.22
N ARG A 307 -1.81 -2.31 -19.73
CA ARG A 307 -2.54 -2.33 -21.01
C ARG A 307 -3.90 -1.66 -20.96
N THR A 308 -4.49 -1.53 -19.76
CA THR A 308 -5.79 -0.88 -19.56
C THR A 308 -5.67 0.62 -19.29
N LEU A 309 -4.46 1.15 -19.24
CA LEU A 309 -4.23 2.58 -19.11
C LEU A 309 -4.82 3.35 -20.31
N PRO A 310 -5.56 4.45 -20.07
CA PRO A 310 -5.97 5.34 -21.15
C PRO A 310 -4.72 5.88 -21.86
N LYS A 311 -4.72 5.83 -23.20
CA LYS A 311 -3.57 6.26 -24.03
C LYS A 311 -3.26 7.75 -23.87
N ASP A 312 -4.26 8.53 -23.49
CA ASP A 312 -4.23 9.97 -23.26
C ASP A 312 -4.06 10.33 -21.77
N PHE A 313 -3.88 9.34 -20.88
CA PHE A 313 -3.69 9.62 -19.46
C PHE A 313 -2.36 10.36 -19.25
N SER A 314 -2.46 11.58 -18.73
CA SER A 314 -1.29 12.36 -18.35
C SER A 314 -0.81 11.97 -16.95
N TRP A 315 0.42 11.48 -16.88
CA TRP A 315 1.11 11.14 -15.63
C TRP A 315 1.74 12.36 -14.94
N GLY A 316 1.61 13.56 -15.52
CA GLY A 316 2.39 14.74 -15.13
C GLY A 316 3.83 14.67 -15.62
N ASP A 317 4.62 15.67 -15.26
CA ASP A 317 6.03 15.78 -15.67
C ASP A 317 7.00 14.97 -14.80
N GLY A 318 6.52 14.41 -13.68
CA GLY A 318 7.33 13.71 -12.68
C GLY A 318 8.10 14.65 -11.73
N GLY A 319 7.85 15.96 -11.80
CA GLY A 319 8.39 16.97 -10.91
C GLY A 319 9.92 17.00 -10.83
N ALA A 320 10.43 17.40 -9.65
CA ALA A 320 11.86 17.58 -9.40
C ALA A 320 12.69 16.32 -9.66
N THR A 321 12.16 15.14 -9.29
CA THR A 321 12.85 13.86 -9.53
C THR A 321 13.09 13.62 -11.02
N SER A 322 12.08 13.85 -11.86
CA SER A 322 12.23 13.72 -13.32
C SER A 322 13.25 14.70 -13.88
N ALA A 323 13.19 15.98 -13.46
CA ALA A 323 14.14 17.00 -13.90
C ALA A 323 15.59 16.70 -13.45
N ASN A 324 15.76 16.16 -12.24
CA ASN A 324 17.07 15.76 -11.72
C ASN A 324 17.65 14.57 -12.50
N MET A 325 16.81 13.61 -12.93
CA MET A 325 17.26 12.52 -13.81
C MET A 325 17.78 13.07 -15.13
N ASP A 326 17.06 14.00 -15.76
CA ASP A 326 17.47 14.59 -17.04
C ASP A 326 18.80 15.34 -16.91
N LYS A 327 18.96 16.13 -15.84
CA LYS A 327 20.21 16.82 -15.52
C LYS A 327 21.36 15.83 -15.32
N TYR A 328 21.14 14.75 -14.57
CA TYR A 328 22.16 13.74 -14.32
C TYR A 328 22.62 13.06 -15.63
N ILE A 329 21.66 12.65 -16.46
CA ILE A 329 21.92 12.02 -17.77
C ILE A 329 22.73 12.95 -18.67
N GLN A 330 22.32 14.21 -18.78
CA GLN A 330 23.04 15.21 -19.57
C GLN A 330 24.47 15.44 -19.07
N GLN A 331 24.67 15.50 -17.76
CA GLN A 331 25.99 15.70 -17.15
C GLN A 331 26.94 14.51 -17.34
N LYS A 332 26.39 13.29 -17.42
CA LYS A 332 27.17 12.04 -17.57
C LYS A 332 27.31 11.59 -19.03
N GLY A 333 26.57 12.18 -19.97
CA GLY A 333 26.59 11.81 -21.39
C GLY A 333 25.99 10.43 -21.66
N LEU A 334 24.90 10.09 -20.95
CA LEU A 334 24.23 8.79 -20.99
C LEU A 334 23.03 8.74 -21.93
#